data_AF-A0A7S9VT97-F1
#
_entry.id   AF-A0A7S9VT97-F1
#
_cell.length_a   1.000
_cell.length_b   1.000
_cell.length_c   1.000
_cell.angle_alpha   90.00
_cell.angle_beta   90.00
_cell.angle_gamma   90.00
#
_symmetry.space_group_name_H-M   'P 1'
#
loop_
_entity.id
_entity.type
_entity.pdbx_description
1 polymer ?
#
loop_
_entity_poly.entity_id
_entity_poly.type
_entity_poly.pdbx_seq_one_letter_code
_entity_poly.pdbx_strand_id
1 'polypeptide(L)'
;MAETFKLEGLKELEAALGQMPRATARATGLRALRLGAEPIARAARRLAPVAEGNLVESIDVGTNLARSQRGDRGAVAPLEIHIGPGQQPQAIAQEFGTYKDPAQPFMTPAWEAERMNALDVVGTALGIEVEKTAARLAKKRAR
;
A
#
# COMPACT_ATOMS: atom_id res chain seq x y z
N MET A 1 6.68 -15.28 15.68
CA MET A 1 7.38 -16.16 14.71
C MET A 1 7.32 -15.47 13.36
N ALA A 2 8.40 -15.44 12.59
CA ALA A 2 8.34 -14.92 11.22
C ALA A 2 7.74 -16.00 10.31
N GLU A 3 6.55 -15.77 9.78
CA GLU A 3 5.96 -16.63 8.75
C GLU A 3 6.60 -16.30 7.41
N THR A 4 7.10 -17.32 6.72
CA THR A 4 7.66 -17.20 5.37
C THR A 4 6.68 -17.77 4.36
N PHE A 5 6.37 -17.00 3.32
CA PHE A 5 5.48 -17.40 2.24
C PHE A 5 6.23 -17.41 0.91
N LYS A 6 5.93 -18.38 0.05
CA LYS A 6 6.44 -18.43 -1.32
C LYS A 6 5.36 -17.91 -2.27
N LEU A 7 5.67 -16.86 -3.02
CA LEU A 7 4.84 -16.36 -4.10
C LEU A 7 5.43 -16.80 -5.45
N GLU A 8 4.57 -17.25 -6.36
CA GLU A 8 4.93 -17.65 -7.73
C GLU A 8 4.36 -16.64 -8.73
N GLY A 9 5.01 -16.43 -9.88
CA GLY A 9 4.53 -15.51 -10.94
C GLY A 9 4.99 -14.05 -10.81
N LEU A 10 5.42 -13.60 -9.62
CA LEU A 10 5.90 -12.22 -9.44
C LEU A 10 7.21 -11.92 -10.19
N LYS A 11 8.05 -12.94 -10.40
CA LYS A 11 9.34 -12.79 -11.09
C LYS A 11 9.13 -12.46 -12.58
N GLU A 12 8.15 -13.11 -13.20
CA GLU A 12 7.76 -12.87 -14.59
C GLU A 12 7.18 -11.46 -14.76
N LEU A 13 6.37 -11.01 -13.79
CA LEU A 13 5.83 -9.65 -13.76
C LEU A 13 6.93 -8.60 -13.56
N GLU A 14 7.92 -8.86 -12.70
CA GLU A 14 9.07 -7.99 -12.52
C GLU A 14 9.91 -7.88 -13.80
N ALA A 15 10.17 -9.00 -14.47
CA ALA A 15 10.87 -9.01 -15.75
C ALA A 15 10.10 -8.22 -16.83
N ALA A 16 8.79 -8.40 -16.91
CA ALA A 16 7.94 -7.66 -17.86
C ALA A 16 7.92 -6.15 -17.56
N LEU A 17 7.86 -5.76 -16.28
CA LEU A 17 8.01 -4.35 -15.88
C LEU A 17 9.37 -3.79 -16.29
N GLY A 18 10.45 -4.58 -16.16
CA GLY A 18 11.81 -4.18 -16.52
C GLY A 18 12.00 -3.88 -18.01
N GLN A 19 11.16 -4.44 -18.89
CA GLN A 19 11.18 -4.16 -20.33
C GLN A 19 10.53 -2.82 -20.71
N MET A 20 9.85 -2.17 -19.77
CA MET A 20 9.18 -0.88 -19.99
C MET A 20 10.09 0.31 -19.66
N PRO A 21 9.83 1.50 -20.23
CA PRO A 21 10.50 2.72 -19.78
C PRO A 21 10.31 2.93 -18.27
N ARG A 22 11.38 3.32 -17.55
CA ARG A 22 11.40 3.43 -16.07
C ARG A 22 10.20 4.17 -15.47
N ALA A 23 9.81 5.30 -16.05
CA ALA A 23 8.66 6.08 -15.59
C ALA A 23 7.33 5.32 -15.75
N THR A 24 7.20 4.55 -16.83
CA THR A 24 6.02 3.73 -17.13
C THR A 24 5.94 2.53 -16.19
N ALA A 25 7.06 1.82 -15.97
CA ALA A 25 7.14 0.73 -15.01
C ALA A 25 6.77 1.20 -13.60
N ARG A 26 7.33 2.35 -13.16
CA ARG A 26 7.02 2.97 -11.86
C ARG A 26 5.53 3.28 -11.73
N ALA A 27 4.92 3.93 -12.73
CA ALA A 27 3.51 4.27 -12.68
C ALA A 27 2.60 3.03 -12.63
N THR A 28 2.95 1.99 -13.37
CA THR A 28 2.24 0.70 -13.42
C THR A 28 2.29 0.02 -12.05
N GLY A 29 3.48 -0.12 -11.47
CA GLY A 29 3.66 -0.70 -10.13
C GLY A 29 2.93 0.07 -9.04
N LEU A 30 2.98 1.41 -9.06
CA LEU A 30 2.25 2.23 -8.08
C LEU A 30 0.73 2.08 -8.17
N ARG A 31 0.16 1.86 -9.35
CA ARG A 31 -1.28 1.58 -9.49
C ARG A 31 -1.65 0.24 -8.87
N ALA A 32 -0.86 -0.80 -9.12
CA ALA A 32 -1.08 -2.11 -8.52
C ALA A 32 -0.98 -2.05 -6.99
N LEU A 33 0.06 -1.39 -6.47
CA LEU A 33 0.24 -1.18 -5.03
C LEU A 33 -0.93 -0.41 -4.40
N ARG A 34 -1.45 0.64 -5.06
CA ARG A 34 -2.65 1.35 -4.58
C ARG A 34 -3.87 0.44 -4.46
N LEU A 35 -4.10 -0.40 -5.47
CA LEU A 35 -5.24 -1.32 -5.48
C LEU A 35 -5.15 -2.34 -4.35
N GLY A 36 -3.96 -2.91 -4.10
CA GLY A 36 -3.76 -3.85 -3.00
C GLY A 36 -3.74 -3.21 -1.61
N ALA A 37 -3.37 -1.94 -1.51
CA ALA A 37 -3.39 -1.20 -0.25
C ALA A 37 -4.81 -0.79 0.20
N GLU A 38 -5.74 -0.59 -0.74
CA GLU A 38 -7.10 -0.12 -0.43
C GLU A 38 -7.91 -1.07 0.48
N PRO A 39 -7.88 -2.41 0.33
CA PRO A 39 -8.50 -3.33 1.29
C PRO A 39 -8.06 -3.08 2.73
N ILE A 40 -6.76 -2.93 2.96
CA ILE A 40 -6.19 -2.66 4.29
C ILE A 40 -6.69 -1.31 4.81
N ALA A 41 -6.65 -0.26 3.98
CA ALA A 41 -7.14 1.06 4.38
C ALA A 41 -8.63 1.04 4.75
N ARG A 42 -9.46 0.33 3.97
CA ARG A 42 -10.89 0.15 4.28
C ARG A 42 -11.12 -0.64 5.56
N ALA A 43 -10.35 -1.69 5.80
CA ALA A 43 -10.41 -2.44 7.05
C ALA A 43 -10.00 -1.55 8.24
N ALA A 44 -8.93 -0.77 8.11
CA ALA A 44 -8.48 0.17 9.13
C ALA A 44 -9.55 1.23 9.43
N ARG A 45 -10.19 1.81 8.40
CA ARG A 45 -11.32 2.76 8.57
C ARG A 45 -12.50 2.15 9.33
N ARG A 46 -12.79 0.85 9.13
CA ARG A 46 -13.86 0.14 9.84
C ARG A 46 -13.53 -0.17 11.30
N LEU A 47 -12.27 -0.42 11.60
CA LEU A 47 -11.80 -0.78 12.95
C LEU A 47 -11.47 0.46 13.78
N ALA A 48 -11.18 1.59 13.14
CA ALA A 48 -10.84 2.82 13.81
C ALA A 48 -12.01 3.32 14.69
N PRO A 49 -11.74 3.75 15.93
CA PRO A 49 -12.77 4.29 16.80
C PRO A 49 -13.35 5.58 16.24
N VAL A 50 -14.67 5.71 16.35
CA VAL A 50 -15.41 6.86 15.84
C VAL A 50 -15.80 7.77 17.00
N ALA A 51 -15.09 8.89 17.11
CA ALA A 51 -15.53 10.04 17.91
C ALA A 51 -16.23 11.05 16.99
N GLU A 52 -15.47 12.02 16.47
CA GLU A 52 -15.94 13.00 15.47
C GLU A 52 -15.74 12.52 14.01
N GLY A 53 -15.12 11.35 13.81
CA GLY A 53 -14.83 10.81 12.46
C GLY A 53 -13.48 11.21 11.86
N ASN A 54 -12.81 12.23 12.42
CA ASN A 54 -11.52 12.75 11.91
C ASN A 54 -10.43 11.68 11.72
N LEU A 55 -10.39 10.67 12.60
CA LEU A 55 -9.42 9.57 12.48
C LEU A 55 -9.71 8.71 11.25
N VAL A 56 -10.98 8.29 11.08
CA VAL A 56 -11.44 7.49 9.95
C VAL A 56 -11.17 8.21 8.62
N GLU A 57 -11.51 9.49 8.55
CA GLU A 57 -11.30 10.31 7.35
C GLU A 57 -9.83 10.49 6.99
N SER A 58 -8.93 10.42 7.97
CA SER A 58 -7.50 10.62 7.76
C SER A 58 -6.75 9.38 7.27
N ILE A 59 -7.38 8.20 7.33
CA ILE A 59 -6.75 6.95 6.88
C ILE A 59 -6.80 6.92 5.36
N ASP A 60 -5.62 6.96 4.75
CA ASP A 60 -5.49 6.99 3.29
C ASP A 60 -4.28 6.17 2.81
N VAL A 61 -4.21 5.99 1.49
CA VAL A 61 -3.17 5.27 0.77
C VAL A 61 -2.34 6.27 -0.03
N GLY A 62 -1.08 6.44 0.35
CA GLY A 62 -0.21 7.48 -0.22
C GLY A 62 1.20 7.00 -0.53
N THR A 63 1.86 7.64 -1.50
CA THR A 63 3.28 7.39 -1.79
C THR A 63 4.22 8.26 -0.94
N ASN A 64 3.66 9.12 -0.10
CA ASN A 64 4.38 10.08 0.69
C ASN A 64 4.00 9.91 2.15
N LEU A 65 4.99 9.85 3.02
CA LEU A 65 4.78 10.01 4.44
C LEU A 65 4.50 11.47 4.78
N ALA A 66 3.77 11.66 5.87
CA ALA A 66 3.57 12.97 6.48
C ALA A 66 4.93 13.54 6.89
N ARG A 67 5.16 14.86 6.74
CA ARG A 67 6.40 15.57 7.13
C ARG A 67 6.95 15.17 8.51
N SER A 68 6.09 14.93 9.50
CA SER A 68 6.47 14.45 10.85
C SER A 68 6.95 12.99 10.87
N GLN A 69 6.48 12.17 9.93
CA GLN A 69 6.81 10.77 9.75
C GLN A 69 8.00 10.55 8.79
N ARG A 70 8.38 11.56 8.00
CA ARG A 70 9.50 11.54 7.04
C ARG A 70 10.90 11.47 7.68
N GLY A 71 11.01 10.99 8.91
CA GLY A 71 12.30 10.68 9.51
C GLY A 71 13.15 9.80 8.59
N ASP A 72 14.46 9.77 8.83
CA ASP A 72 15.49 9.27 7.92
C ASP A 72 15.53 7.73 7.80
N ARG A 73 14.41 7.09 7.47
CA ARG A 73 14.31 5.62 7.33
C ARG A 73 14.74 5.12 5.95
N GLY A 74 14.87 6.00 4.97
CA GLY A 74 15.12 5.65 3.57
C GLY A 74 13.95 4.86 2.96
N ALA A 75 13.98 4.70 1.63
CA ALA A 75 13.09 3.74 0.97
C ALA A 75 13.68 2.33 1.17
N VAL A 76 12.87 1.42 1.69
CA VAL A 76 13.14 -0.02 1.84
C VAL A 76 13.03 -0.74 0.48
N ALA A 77 12.21 -0.22 -0.45
CA ALA A 77 12.05 -0.75 -1.79
C ALA A 77 12.04 0.34 -2.88
N PRO A 78 12.30 0.00 -4.16
CA PRO A 78 12.21 0.95 -5.28
C PRO A 78 10.82 1.57 -5.46
N LEU A 79 9.78 0.86 -5.02
CA LEU A 79 8.39 1.29 -5.01
C LEU A 79 7.79 1.02 -3.64
N GLU A 80 7.22 2.06 -3.04
CA GLU A 80 6.57 1.98 -1.74
C GLU A 80 5.24 2.69 -1.76
N ILE A 81 4.32 2.15 -0.97
CA ILE A 81 3.09 2.83 -0.62
C ILE A 81 2.86 2.70 0.87
N HIS A 82 2.38 3.78 1.46
CA HIS A 82 2.09 3.90 2.87
C HIS A 82 0.58 3.90 3.06
N ILE A 83 0.16 3.24 4.13
CA ILE A 83 -1.23 3.13 4.51
C ILE A 83 -1.33 3.60 5.95
N GLY A 84 -2.24 4.53 6.21
CA GLY A 84 -2.48 4.94 7.58
C GLY A 84 -3.02 6.35 7.70
N PRO A 85 -3.20 6.79 8.96
CA PRO A 85 -3.62 8.14 9.27
C PRO A 85 -2.52 9.13 8.85
N GLY A 86 -2.91 10.24 8.23
CA GLY A 86 -1.99 11.30 7.78
C GLY A 86 -1.23 12.01 8.92
N GLN A 87 -1.29 13.35 8.97
CA GLN A 87 -0.63 14.13 10.02
C GLN A 87 -1.40 14.11 11.35
N GLN A 88 -1.67 12.93 11.90
CA GLN A 88 -2.40 12.77 13.16
C GLN A 88 -1.55 12.02 14.19
N PRO A 89 -0.72 12.71 14.98
CA PRO A 89 0.09 12.08 16.03
C PRO A 89 -0.76 11.30 17.05
N GLN A 90 -1.97 11.77 17.33
CA GLN A 90 -2.94 11.11 18.21
C GLN A 90 -3.32 9.71 17.73
N ALA A 91 -3.22 9.42 16.43
CA ALA A 91 -3.55 8.10 15.90
C ALA A 91 -2.54 7.03 16.35
N ILE A 92 -1.28 7.41 16.62
CA ILE A 92 -0.27 6.51 17.19
C ILE A 92 -0.65 6.18 18.65
N ALA A 93 -1.02 7.20 19.43
CA ALA A 93 -1.49 7.00 20.80
C ALA A 93 -2.77 6.16 20.84
N GLN A 94 -3.66 6.31 19.85
CA GLN A 94 -4.87 5.50 19.73
C GLN A 94 -4.54 4.03 19.43
N GLU A 95 -3.64 3.76 18.49
CA GLU A 95 -3.25 2.39 18.10
C GLU A 95 -2.59 1.62 19.24
N PHE A 96 -1.68 2.25 19.98
CA PHE A 96 -0.82 1.58 20.97
C PHE A 96 -1.18 1.86 22.43
N GLY A 97 -2.09 2.81 22.68
CA GLY A 97 -2.42 3.28 24.02
C GLY A 97 -1.36 4.21 24.60
N THR A 98 -1.67 4.73 25.79
CA THR A 98 -0.78 5.54 26.59
C THR A 98 -0.76 5.03 28.02
N TYR A 99 -0.04 5.70 28.92
CA TYR A 99 -0.09 5.39 30.35
C TYR A 99 -1.46 5.68 31.00
N LYS A 100 -2.33 6.46 30.35
CA LYS A 100 -3.66 6.86 30.84
C LYS A 100 -4.81 6.22 30.09
N ASP A 101 -4.62 5.95 28.80
CA ASP A 101 -5.68 5.47 27.91
C ASP A 101 -5.31 4.11 27.33
N PRO A 102 -6.22 3.12 27.34
CA PRO A 102 -5.96 1.81 26.75
C PRO A 102 -5.84 1.89 25.22
N ALA A 103 -5.08 0.96 24.64
CA ALA A 103 -4.93 0.82 23.19
C ALA A 103 -6.26 0.45 22.51
N GLN A 104 -6.52 1.06 21.35
CA GLN A 104 -7.61 0.68 20.45
C GLN A 104 -7.02 0.46 19.06
N PRO A 105 -6.38 -0.72 18.83
CA PRO A 105 -5.68 -0.99 17.60
C PRO A 105 -6.65 -1.13 16.42
N PHE A 106 -6.30 -0.51 15.30
CA PHE A 106 -7.08 -0.51 14.06
C PHE A 106 -6.20 -0.77 12.82
N MET A 107 -4.94 -0.35 12.82
CA MET A 107 -4.01 -0.58 11.71
C MET A 107 -3.45 -1.99 11.72
N THR A 108 -2.93 -2.45 12.86
CA THR A 108 -2.37 -3.79 13.01
C THR A 108 -3.39 -4.89 12.70
N PRO A 109 -4.62 -4.88 13.27
CA PRO A 109 -5.63 -5.88 12.91
C PRO A 109 -6.09 -5.78 11.46
N ALA A 110 -6.14 -4.58 10.87
CA ALA A 110 -6.43 -4.43 9.44
C ALA A 110 -5.35 -5.05 8.55
N TRP A 111 -4.08 -4.84 8.89
CA TRP A 111 -2.95 -5.47 8.20
C TRP A 111 -3.03 -6.99 8.30
N GLU A 112 -3.18 -7.54 9.50
CA GLU A 112 -3.24 -8.99 9.70
C GLU A 112 -4.42 -9.64 8.95
N ALA A 113 -5.57 -8.96 8.91
CA ALA A 113 -6.74 -9.46 8.20
C ALA A 113 -6.57 -9.44 6.66
N GLU A 114 -5.95 -8.39 6.11
CA GLU A 114 -5.99 -8.13 4.67
C GLU A 114 -4.65 -8.33 3.95
N ARG A 115 -3.54 -8.59 4.64
CA ARG A 115 -2.19 -8.69 4.01
C ARG A 115 -2.11 -9.72 2.89
N MET A 116 -2.80 -10.86 3.01
CA MET A 116 -2.80 -11.90 1.96
C MET A 116 -3.65 -11.48 0.75
N ASN A 117 -4.85 -10.94 1.00
CA ASN A 117 -5.70 -10.39 -0.03
C ASN A 117 -5.01 -9.23 -0.78
N ALA A 118 -4.30 -8.37 -0.05
CA ALA A 118 -3.50 -7.29 -0.62
C ALA A 118 -2.46 -7.83 -1.60
N LEU A 119 -1.74 -8.90 -1.25
CA LEU A 119 -0.75 -9.54 -2.14
C LEU A 119 -1.40 -10.08 -3.42
N ASP A 120 -2.54 -10.77 -3.29
CA ASP A 120 -3.28 -11.32 -4.44
C ASP A 120 -3.79 -10.21 -5.37
N VAL A 121 -4.31 -9.13 -4.79
CA VAL A 121 -4.77 -7.96 -5.54
C VAL A 121 -3.59 -7.27 -6.24
N VAL A 122 -2.44 -7.10 -5.57
CA VAL A 122 -1.24 -6.53 -6.21
C VAL A 122 -0.81 -7.39 -7.40
N GLY A 123 -0.71 -8.71 -7.23
CA GLY A 123 -0.30 -9.61 -8.31
C GLY A 123 -1.25 -9.55 -9.52
N THR A 124 -2.56 -9.65 -9.25
CA THR A 124 -3.59 -9.58 -10.29
C THR A 124 -3.60 -8.23 -11.00
N ALA A 125 -3.59 -7.13 -10.23
CA ALA A 125 -3.60 -5.78 -10.80
C ALA A 125 -2.34 -5.49 -11.60
N LEU A 126 -1.19 -5.99 -11.15
CA LEU A 126 0.08 -5.79 -11.83
C LEU A 126 0.09 -6.51 -13.18
N GLY A 127 -0.37 -7.77 -13.24
CA GLY A 127 -0.51 -8.49 -14.51
C GLY A 127 -1.37 -7.74 -15.52
N ILE A 128 -2.57 -7.32 -15.09
CA ILE A 128 -3.51 -6.56 -15.93
C ILE A 128 -2.89 -5.23 -16.41
N GLU A 129 -2.26 -4.47 -15.52
CA GLU A 129 -1.66 -3.18 -15.88
C GLU A 129 -0.43 -3.34 -16.77
N VAL A 130 0.36 -4.41 -16.59
CA VAL A 130 1.50 -4.73 -17.45
C VAL A 130 1.03 -5.04 -18.86
N GLU A 131 0.04 -5.92 -19.04
CA GLU A 131 -0.51 -6.26 -20.36
C GLU A 131 -1.07 -5.02 -21.08
N LYS A 132 -1.91 -4.24 -20.39
CA LYS A 132 -2.47 -3.00 -20.92
C LYS A 132 -1.38 -2.01 -21.35
N THR A 133 -0.32 -1.90 -20.56
CA THR A 133 0.74 -0.93 -20.79
C THR A 133 1.69 -1.39 -21.91
N ALA A 134 2.00 -2.69 -21.99
CA ALA A 134 2.73 -3.28 -23.09
C ALA A 134 1.99 -3.09 -24.43
N ALA A 135 0.68 -3.34 -24.46
CA ALA A 135 -0.15 -3.12 -25.66
C ALA A 135 -0.16 -1.64 -26.10
N ARG A 136 -0.26 -0.69 -25.16
CA ARG A 136 -0.15 0.75 -25.46
C ARG A 136 1.22 1.12 -26.03
N LEU A 137 2.30 0.57 -25.48
CA LEU A 137 3.66 0.82 -25.96
C LEU A 137 3.88 0.24 -27.36
N ALA A 138 3.39 -0.98 -27.62
CA ALA A 138 3.45 -1.60 -28.95
C ALA A 138 2.71 -0.74 -29.99
N LYS A 139 1.49 -0.29 -29.68
CA LYS A 139 0.71 0.61 -30.56
C LYS A 139 1.44 1.93 -30.82
N LYS A 140 2.11 2.50 -29.81
CA LYS A 140 2.89 3.74 -29.96
C LYS A 140 4.13 3.55 -30.81
N ARG A 141 4.79 2.38 -30.75
CA ARG A 141 5.97 2.05 -31.57
C ARG A 141 5.62 1.77 -33.03
N ALA A 142 4.39 1.33 -33.30
CA ALA A 142 3.88 1.04 -34.65
C ALA A 142 3.32 2.29 -35.37
N ARG A 143 3.26 3.44 -34.70
CA ARG A 143 2.86 4.73 -35.26
C ARG A 143 4.08 5.57 -35.57
#